data_AF-A0A7S7NSQ7-F1
#
_entry.id   AF-A0A7S7NSQ7-F1
#
_cell.length_a   1.000
_cell.length_b   1.000
_cell.length_c   1.000
_cell.angle_alpha   90.00
_cell.angle_beta   90.00
_cell.angle_gamma   90.00
#
_symmetry.space_group_name_H-M   'P 1'
#
loop_
_entity.id
_entity.type
_entity.pdbx_description
1 polymer ?
#
loop_
_entity_poly.entity_id
_entity_poly.type
_entity_poly.pdbx_seq_one_letter_code
_entity_poly.pdbx_strand_id
1 'polypeptide(L)'
;MTPDILIQLEKLAAAGIEIIPTPQTPSHFVFSRDGCVVLVERRGEGFGSIGSPGLLSEKGGFAALVDRAGQAWFVAKGEERPAQPGEAEAARRLFTDLKSALR
;
A
#
# COMPACT_ATOMS: atom_id res chain seq x y z
N MET A 1 11.04 18.50 -8.13
CA MET A 1 10.08 18.38 -6.99
C MET A 1 9.18 19.60 -6.95
N THR A 2 7.89 19.42 -7.25
CA THR A 2 6.89 20.50 -7.26
C THR A 2 6.36 20.77 -5.85
N PRO A 3 5.78 21.96 -5.58
CA PRO A 3 5.12 22.26 -4.30
C PRO A 3 4.01 21.24 -3.94
N ASP A 4 3.27 20.73 -4.93
CA ASP A 4 2.22 19.74 -4.71
C ASP A 4 2.76 18.42 -4.14
N ILE A 5 3.92 17.96 -4.62
CA ILE A 5 4.55 16.74 -4.12
C ILE A 5 4.99 16.91 -2.66
N LEU A 6 5.50 18.09 -2.28
CA LEU A 6 5.87 18.36 -0.89
C LEU A 6 4.66 18.28 0.03
N ILE A 7 3.54 18.90 -0.35
CA ILE A 7 2.28 18.85 0.41
C ILE A 7 1.78 17.40 0.54
N GLN A 8 1.86 16.60 -0.52
CA GLN A 8 1.50 15.18 -0.47
C GLN A 8 2.39 14.42 0.53
N LEU A 9 3.71 14.63 0.48
CA LEU A 9 4.65 13.99 1.42
C LEU A 9 4.41 14.41 2.87
N GLU A 10 4.08 15.67 3.13
CA GLU A 10 3.70 16.16 4.47
C GLU A 10 2.41 15.48 4.97
N LYS A 11 1.38 15.38 4.11
CA LYS A 11 0.12 14.67 4.45
C LYS A 11 0.37 13.20 4.77
N LEU A 12 1.24 12.53 4.00
CA LEU A 12 1.62 11.13 4.23
C LEU A 12 2.32 10.95 5.59
N ALA A 13 3.29 11.82 5.88
CA ALA A 13 4.00 11.79 7.16
C ALA A 13 3.05 12.05 8.34
N ALA A 14 2.13 13.02 8.22
CA ALA A 14 1.12 13.31 9.23
C ALA A 14 0.15 12.13 9.46
N ALA A 15 -0.08 11.30 8.45
CA ALA A 15 -0.89 10.08 8.53
C ALA A 15 -0.10 8.84 9.00
N GLY A 16 1.18 8.99 9.33
CA GLY A 16 2.07 7.88 9.73
C GLY A 16 2.34 6.88 8.60
N ILE A 17 2.27 7.32 7.34
CA ILE A 17 2.51 6.48 6.17
C ILE A 17 3.95 6.67 5.71
N GLU A 18 4.68 5.57 5.63
CA GLU A 18 6.10 5.55 5.27
C GLU A 18 6.32 5.07 3.83
N ILE A 19 7.41 5.49 3.20
CA ILE A 19 7.87 4.94 1.91
C ILE A 19 9.01 3.98 2.19
N ILE A 20 8.85 2.70 1.85
CA ILE A 20 9.89 1.69 2.05
C ILE A 20 10.67 1.42 0.75
N PRO A 21 12.02 1.41 0.79
CA PRO A 21 12.84 1.06 -0.36
C PRO A 21 12.61 -0.40 -0.76
N THR A 22 12.14 -0.63 -1.99
CA THR A 22 11.92 -1.98 -2.52
C THR A 22 12.63 -2.12 -3.88
N PRO A 23 13.92 -2.54 -3.91
CA PRO A 23 14.70 -2.61 -5.14
C PRO A 23 14.08 -3.51 -6.21
N GLN A 24 13.29 -4.49 -5.79
CA GLN A 24 12.59 -5.43 -6.68
C GLN A 24 11.35 -4.83 -7.36
N THR A 25 10.94 -3.61 -6.99
CA THR A 25 9.76 -2.93 -7.55
C THR A 25 10.12 -1.52 -8.04
N PRO A 26 11.02 -1.40 -9.04
CA PRO A 26 11.52 -0.10 -9.49
C PRO A 26 10.45 0.78 -10.15
N SER A 27 9.33 0.20 -10.57
CA SER A 27 8.21 0.91 -11.19
C SER A 27 7.20 1.50 -10.19
N HIS A 28 7.30 1.15 -8.89
CA HIS A 28 6.35 1.61 -7.87
C HIS A 28 7.07 2.19 -6.64
N PHE A 29 6.38 3.10 -5.96
CA PHE A 29 6.61 3.39 -4.55
C PHE A 29 5.82 2.37 -3.72
N VAL A 30 6.42 1.92 -2.62
CA VAL A 30 5.74 1.05 -1.65
C VAL A 30 5.48 1.87 -0.41
N PHE A 31 4.19 2.12 -0.15
CA PHE A 31 3.73 2.84 1.03
C PHE A 31 3.35 1.84 2.11
N SER A 32 3.77 2.07 3.34
CA SER A 32 3.63 1.16 4.47
C SER A 32 3.01 1.83 5.68
N ARG A 33 2.13 1.11 6.40
CA ARG A 33 1.67 1.44 7.75
C ARG A 33 1.09 0.19 8.42
N ASP A 34 1.39 -0.03 9.70
CA ASP A 34 0.86 -1.16 10.49
C ASP A 34 1.05 -2.54 9.83
N GLY A 35 2.21 -2.74 9.19
CA GLY A 35 2.54 -3.98 8.45
C GLY A 35 1.79 -4.15 7.12
N CYS A 36 0.86 -3.25 6.79
CA CYS A 36 0.16 -3.21 5.52
C CYS A 36 0.91 -2.37 4.50
N VAL A 37 0.74 -2.70 3.22
CA VAL A 37 1.35 -1.97 2.11
C VAL A 37 0.36 -1.63 1.00
N VAL A 38 0.65 -0.55 0.27
CA VAL A 38 0.01 -0.20 -1.00
C VAL A 38 1.09 0.19 -2.01
N LEU A 39 0.99 -0.35 -3.22
CA LEU A 39 1.87 0.02 -4.32
C LEU A 39 1.27 1.20 -5.09
N VAL A 40 2.08 2.22 -5.33
CA VAL A 40 1.71 3.39 -6.13
C VAL A 40 2.69 3.52 -7.27
N GLU A 41 2.18 3.54 -8.49
CA GLU A 41 2.98 3.67 -9.71
C GLU A 41 3.86 4.94 -9.65
N ARG A 42 5.10 4.82 -10.11
CA ARG A 42 5.97 5.98 -10.34
C ARG A 42 5.58 6.61 -11.67
N ARG A 43 5.11 7.86 -11.65
CA ARG A 43 4.76 8.61 -12.87
C ARG A 43 5.56 9.91 -12.94
N GLY A 44 6.64 9.90 -13.72
CA GLY A 44 7.57 11.02 -13.77
C GLY A 44 8.20 11.27 -12.39
N GLU A 45 8.13 12.50 -11.90
CA GLU A 45 8.58 12.85 -10.54
C GLU A 45 7.54 12.56 -9.44
N GLY A 46 6.32 12.12 -9.79
CA GLY A 46 5.20 12.04 -8.87
C GLY A 46 4.56 10.65 -8.77
N PHE A 47 3.36 10.65 -8.19
CA PHE A 47 2.56 9.46 -7.91
C PHE A 47 1.53 9.23 -9.02
N GLY A 48 1.49 8.00 -9.54
CA GLY A 48 0.55 7.55 -10.56
C GLY A 48 -0.60 6.75 -9.98
N SER A 49 -0.93 5.65 -10.64
CA SER A 49 -2.02 4.75 -10.25
C SER A 49 -1.79 4.14 -8.86
N ILE A 50 -2.84 4.11 -8.04
CA ILE A 50 -2.82 3.51 -6.70
C ILE A 50 -3.39 2.09 -6.79
N GLY A 51 -2.58 1.09 -6.47
CA GLY A 51 -2.97 -0.32 -6.43
C GLY A 51 -3.81 -0.67 -5.20
N SER A 52 -4.31 -1.91 -5.16
CA SER A 52 -5.01 -2.44 -3.99
C SER A 52 -4.10 -2.48 -2.75
N PRO A 53 -4.65 -2.38 -1.53
CA PRO A 53 -3.88 -2.65 -0.33
C PRO A 53 -3.57 -4.14 -0.18
N GLY A 54 -2.56 -4.45 0.61
CA GLY A 54 -2.08 -5.80 0.82
C GLY A 54 -1.00 -5.90 1.89
N LEU A 55 -0.25 -6.99 1.84
CA LEU A 55 0.92 -7.24 2.69
C LEU A 55 2.14 -7.51 1.82
N LEU A 56 3.32 -7.26 2.37
CA LEU A 56 4.54 -7.88 1.87
C LEU A 56 4.63 -9.29 2.46
N SER A 57 4.59 -10.30 1.59
CA SER A 57 4.81 -11.70 1.96
C SER A 57 6.26 -11.87 2.42
N GLU A 58 6.46 -12.74 3.43
CA GLU A 58 7.79 -13.14 3.90
C GLU A 58 8.66 -13.74 2.78
N LYS A 59 8.01 -14.24 1.71
CA LYS A 59 8.68 -14.74 0.50
C LYS A 59 9.10 -13.63 -0.47
N GLY A 60 9.00 -12.35 -0.07
CA GLY A 60 9.41 -11.18 -0.85
C GLY A 60 8.41 -10.72 -1.91
N GLY A 61 7.14 -11.17 -1.84
CA GLY A 61 6.09 -10.83 -2.80
C GLY A 61 5.03 -9.87 -2.24
N PHE A 62 4.13 -9.39 -3.10
CA PHE A 62 2.95 -8.64 -2.69
C PHE A 62 1.72 -9.56 -2.63
N ALA A 63 1.05 -9.59 -1.48
CA ALA A 63 -0.21 -10.30 -1.27
C ALA A 63 -1.36 -9.31 -1.21
N ALA A 64 -2.20 -9.28 -2.25
CA ALA A 64 -3.32 -8.35 -2.34
C ALA A 64 -4.45 -8.73 -1.39
N LEU A 65 -5.07 -7.73 -0.75
CA LEU A 65 -6.31 -7.90 -0.01
C LEU A 65 -7.47 -8.09 -0.99
N VAL A 66 -8.21 -9.19 -0.85
CA VAL A 66 -9.40 -9.51 -1.63
C VAL A 66 -10.52 -10.00 -0.73
N ASP A 67 -11.76 -9.70 -1.10
CA ASP A 67 -12.94 -10.27 -0.46
C ASP A 67 -13.38 -11.53 -1.22
N ARG A 68 -13.58 -12.64 -0.51
CA ARG A 68 -14.10 -13.90 -1.04
C ARG A 68 -15.20 -14.41 -0.11
N ALA A 69 -16.41 -14.54 -0.63
CA ALA A 69 -17.58 -15.05 0.10
C ALA A 69 -17.80 -14.36 1.48
N GLY A 70 -17.56 -13.04 1.55
CA GLY A 70 -17.73 -12.25 2.78
C GLY A 70 -16.56 -12.33 3.77
N GLN A 71 -15.49 -13.04 3.44
CA GLN A 71 -14.25 -13.09 4.22
C GLN A 71 -13.11 -12.38 3.47
N ALA A 72 -12.29 -11.66 4.22
CA ALA A 72 -11.09 -11.02 3.68
C ALA A 72 -9.92 -12.01 3.61
N TRP A 73 -9.18 -11.96 2.50
CA TRP A 73 -8.04 -12.84 2.22
C TRP A 73 -6.86 -12.02 1.70
N PHE A 74 -5.64 -12.45 2.02
CA PHE A 74 -4.42 -12.00 1.37
C PHE A 74 -3.97 -13.06 0.36
N VAL A 75 -3.80 -12.64 -0.89
CA VAL A 75 -3.52 -13.55 -2.02
C VAL A 75 -2.31 -13.06 -2.80
N ALA A 76 -1.30 -13.93 -2.89
CA ALA A 76 -0.12 -13.79 -3.72
C ALA A 76 0.05 -15.03 -4.61
N LYS A 77 1.01 -15.00 -5.54
CA LYS A 77 1.35 -16.17 -6.35
C LYS A 77 1.91 -17.29 -5.46
N GLY A 78 1.15 -18.35 -5.27
CA GLY A 78 1.56 -19.53 -4.48
C GLY A 78 1.39 -19.37 -2.96
N GLU A 79 0.65 -18.34 -2.52
CA GLU A 79 0.29 -18.15 -1.12
C GLU A 79 -1.08 -17.49 -1.03
N GLU A 80 -1.99 -18.10 -0.28
CA GLU A 80 -3.26 -17.48 0.08
C GLU A 80 -3.58 -17.81 1.54
N ARG A 81 -4.05 -16.81 2.28
CA ARG A 81 -4.48 -16.98 3.66
C ARG A 81 -5.62 -16.04 3.99
N PRO A 82 -6.52 -16.42 4.92
CA PRO A 82 -7.47 -15.47 5.47
C PRO A 82 -6.73 -14.33 6.19
N ALA A 83 -7.32 -13.14 6.15
CA ALA A 83 -6.87 -12.02 6.97
C ALA A 83 -7.12 -12.35 8.46
N GLN A 84 -6.11 -12.12 9.29
CA GLN A 84 -6.23 -12.19 10.74
C GLN A 84 -7.07 -11.01 11.25
N PRO A 85 -7.63 -11.10 12.46
CA PRO A 85 -8.45 -10.03 13.03
C PRO A 85 -7.72 -8.67 12.98
N GLY A 86 -8.35 -7.67 12.37
CA GLY A 86 -7.81 -6.31 12.27
C GLY A 86 -6.91 -6.04 11.05
N GLU A 87 -6.35 -7.05 10.38
CA GLU A 87 -5.47 -6.84 9.22
C GLU A 87 -6.22 -6.23 8.03
N ALA A 88 -7.44 -6.72 7.77
CA ALA A 88 -8.25 -6.22 6.67
C ALA A 88 -8.66 -4.75 6.89
N GLU A 89 -9.04 -4.40 8.12
CA GLU A 89 -9.36 -3.04 8.51
C GLU A 89 -8.15 -2.12 8.42
N ALA A 90 -6.98 -2.56 8.91
CA ALA A 90 -5.73 -1.80 8.83
C ALA A 90 -5.33 -1.51 7.36
N ALA A 91 -5.39 -2.54 6.51
CA ALA A 91 -5.12 -2.42 5.08
C ALA A 91 -6.08 -1.45 4.37
N ARG A 92 -7.38 -1.52 4.68
CA ARG A 92 -8.39 -0.59 4.13
C ARG A 92 -8.20 0.84 4.63
N ARG A 93 -7.81 1.02 5.90
CA ARG A 93 -7.48 2.34 6.47
C ARG A 93 -6.27 2.95 5.78
N LEU A 94 -5.18 2.19 5.63
CA LEU A 94 -4.00 2.63 4.88
C LEU A 94 -4.38 3.10 3.47
N PHE A 95 -5.13 2.29 2.74
CA PHE A 95 -5.57 2.64 1.39
C PHE A 95 -6.40 3.93 1.32
N THR A 96 -7.31 4.11 2.27
CA THR A 96 -8.19 5.28 2.32
C THR A 96 -7.40 6.55 2.63
N ASP A 97 -6.53 6.48 3.64
CA ASP A 97 -5.71 7.61 4.06
C ASP A 97 -4.67 7.99 2.99
N LEU A 98 -4.04 6.99 2.36
CA LEU A 98 -3.12 7.18 1.24
C LEU A 98 -3.82 7.90 0.07
N LYS A 99 -5.02 7.46 -0.30
CA LYS A 99 -5.81 8.12 -1.35
C LYS A 99 -6.15 9.56 -0.99
N SER A 100 -6.42 9.85 0.27
CA SER A 100 -6.68 11.21 0.73
C SER A 100 -5.42 12.08 0.72
N ALA A 101 -4.27 11.51 1.09
CA ALA A 101 -3.00 12.22 1.15
C ALA A 101 -2.45 12.57 -0.24
N LEU A 102 -2.66 11.70 -1.23
CA LEU A 102 -2.19 11.86 -2.61
C LEU A 102 -3.14 12.68 -3.51
N ARG A 103 -4.26 13.17 -2.98
CA ARG A 103 -5.19 14.08 -3.66
C ARG A 103 -4.85 15.55 -3.45
#